data_AF-X1LVN3-F1
#
_entry.id   AF-X1LVN3-F1
#
_cell.length_a   1.000
_cell.length_b   1.000
_cell.length_c   1.000
_cell.angle_alpha   90.00
_cell.angle_beta   90.00
_cell.angle_gamma   90.00
#
_symmetry.space_group_name_H-M   'P 1'
#
loop_
_entity.id
_entity.type
_entity.pdbx_description
1 polymer ?
#
loop_
_entity_poly.entity_id
_entity_poly.type
_entity_poly.pdbx_seq_one_letter_code
_entity_poly.pdbx_strand_id
1 'polypeptide(L)'
;LIKDIELLCFFEQPFHEVIYEFKRNDILFESTRQLNTLMPLIVDVYNNTRTWNNRGYTANEMSGLFGEDTPLIKDMPIEQLDDAIFKKVGRNDPCPCGSGKKYKKCCSR
;
A
#
# COMPACT_ATOMS: atom_id res chain seq x y z
N LEU A 1 19.98 -2.01 -14.18
CA LEU A 1 18.87 -1.04 -14.06
C LEU A 1 17.49 -1.65 -13.81
N ILE A 2 16.78 -2.22 -14.80
CA ILE A 2 15.36 -2.64 -14.60
C ILE A 2 15.20 -3.63 -13.45
N LYS A 3 16.00 -4.69 -13.43
CA LYS A 3 15.99 -5.71 -12.35
C LYS A 3 16.30 -5.11 -10.99
N ASP A 4 17.17 -4.10 -10.94
CA ASP A 4 17.55 -3.44 -9.70
C ASP A 4 16.39 -2.57 -9.20
N ILE A 5 15.70 -1.86 -10.09
CA ILE A 5 14.49 -1.11 -9.77
C ILE A 5 13.37 -2.05 -9.28
N GLU A 6 13.13 -3.18 -9.97
CA GLU A 6 12.16 -4.19 -9.54
C GLU A 6 12.52 -4.75 -8.15
N LEU A 7 13.80 -4.99 -7.87
CA LEU A 7 14.28 -5.45 -6.58
C LEU A 7 14.07 -4.41 -5.47
N LEU A 8 14.34 -3.12 -5.76
CA LEU A 8 14.07 -2.02 -4.83
C LEU A 8 12.56 -1.92 -4.53
N CYS A 9 11.70 -2.05 -5.53
CA CYS A 9 10.25 -2.08 -5.35
C CYS A 9 9.79 -3.29 -4.54
N PHE A 10 10.34 -4.48 -4.80
CA PHE A 10 10.03 -5.70 -4.05
C PHE A 10 10.38 -5.58 -2.57
N PHE A 11 11.50 -4.94 -2.24
CA PHE A 11 11.93 -4.65 -0.88
C PHE A 11 11.36 -3.35 -0.30
N GLU A 12 10.42 -2.72 -1.01
CA GLU A 12 9.72 -1.51 -0.57
C GLU A 12 10.70 -0.39 -0.15
N GLN A 13 11.78 -0.25 -0.91
CA GLN A 13 12.80 0.78 -0.68
C GLN A 13 12.28 2.17 -1.04
N PRO A 14 12.77 3.22 -0.37
CA PRO A 14 12.33 4.58 -0.64
C PRO A 14 12.75 5.05 -2.04
N PHE A 15 11.95 5.95 -2.65
CA PHE A 15 12.16 6.40 -4.04
C PHE A 15 13.54 7.02 -4.32
N HIS A 16 14.24 7.55 -3.33
CA HIS A 16 15.58 8.11 -3.55
C HIS A 16 16.61 7.04 -3.92
N GLU A 17 16.43 5.78 -3.50
CA GLU A 17 17.27 4.65 -3.90
C GLU A 17 17.12 4.35 -5.39
N VAL A 18 15.91 4.51 -5.92
CA VAL A 18 15.66 4.36 -7.37
C VAL A 18 16.46 5.40 -8.15
N ILE A 19 16.46 6.66 -7.70
CA ILE A 19 17.25 7.74 -8.33
C ILE A 19 18.75 7.45 -8.24
N TYR A 20 19.21 6.89 -7.12
CA TYR A 20 20.60 6.47 -6.97
C TYR A 20 20.99 5.38 -7.97
N GLU A 21 20.11 4.41 -8.25
CA GLU A 21 20.36 3.38 -9.26
C GLU A 21 20.47 3.95 -10.67
N PHE A 22 19.68 4.96 -11.05
CA PHE A 22 19.88 5.66 -12.32
C PHE A 22 21.27 6.29 -12.40
N LYS A 23 21.70 6.99 -11.34
CA LYS A 23 23.05 7.58 -11.27
C LYS A 23 24.15 6.52 -11.36
N ARG A 24 23.97 5.38 -10.70
CA ARG A 24 24.93 4.25 -10.71
C ARG A 24 25.07 3.61 -12.09
N ASN A 25 24.03 3.67 -12.90
CA ASN A 25 24.04 3.20 -14.30
C ASN A 25 24.39 4.35 -15.29
N ASP A 26 25.04 5.41 -14.81
CA ASP A 26 25.47 6.58 -15.60
C ASP A 26 24.32 7.34 -16.30
N ILE A 27 23.09 7.22 -15.78
CA ILE A 27 21.93 7.98 -16.24
C ILE A 27 21.74 9.17 -15.32
N LEU A 28 22.11 10.35 -15.81
CA LEU A 28 21.99 11.60 -15.10
C LEU A 28 20.75 12.36 -15.55
N PHE A 29 20.00 12.91 -14.61
CA PHE A 29 18.90 13.81 -14.89
C PHE A 29 19.42 15.25 -14.92
N GLU A 30 19.26 15.91 -16.07
CA GLU A 30 19.69 17.29 -16.31
C GLU A 30 18.66 18.29 -15.77
N SER A 31 17.41 17.87 -15.57
CA SER A 31 16.33 18.73 -15.11
C SER A 31 15.32 18.00 -14.24
N THR A 32 14.73 18.74 -13.29
CA THR A 32 13.56 18.29 -12.52
C THR A 32 12.37 17.92 -13.39
N ARG A 33 12.27 18.44 -14.62
CA ARG A 33 11.22 18.04 -15.58
C ARG A 33 11.33 16.57 -15.96
N GLN A 34 12.55 16.07 -16.19
CA GLN A 34 12.77 14.66 -16.53
C GLN A 34 12.38 13.74 -15.36
N LEU A 35 12.72 14.17 -14.13
CA LEU A 35 12.28 13.47 -12.93
C LEU A 35 10.76 13.46 -12.82
N ASN A 36 10.09 14.58 -13.03
CA ASN A 36 8.62 14.66 -12.98
C ASN A 36 7.95 13.78 -14.05
N THR A 37 8.60 13.56 -15.20
CA THR A 37 8.12 12.61 -16.21
C THR A 37 8.34 11.16 -15.80
N LEU A 38 9.43 10.87 -15.08
CA LEU A 38 9.77 9.52 -14.62
C LEU A 38 9.00 9.08 -13.37
N MET A 39 8.73 9.99 -12.44
CA MET A 39 8.08 9.67 -11.16
C MET A 39 6.75 8.91 -11.31
N PRO A 40 5.82 9.28 -12.23
CA PRO A 40 4.61 8.53 -12.46
C PRO A 40 4.86 7.08 -12.91
N LEU A 41 5.91 6.85 -13.71
CA LEU A 41 6.28 5.51 -14.17
C LEU A 41 6.84 4.68 -13.02
N ILE A 42 7.67 5.27 -12.14
CA ILE A 42 8.19 4.56 -10.95
C ILE A 42 7.04 4.20 -10.01
N VAL A 43 6.09 5.12 -9.80
CA VAL A 43 4.90 4.88 -8.98
C VAL A 43 4.05 3.75 -9.57
N ASP A 44 3.88 3.73 -10.89
CA ASP A 44 3.16 2.64 -11.56
C ASP A 44 3.86 1.29 -11.37
N VAL A 45 5.18 1.23 -11.50
CA VAL A 45 5.96 0.02 -11.19
C VAL A 45 5.76 -0.40 -9.74
N TYR A 46 5.84 0.53 -8.79
CA TYR A 46 5.66 0.24 -7.37
C TYR A 46 4.26 -0.33 -7.07
N ASN A 47 3.23 0.28 -7.66
CA ASN A 47 1.84 -0.12 -7.45
C ASN A 47 1.47 -1.45 -8.12
N ASN A 48 2.23 -1.87 -9.14
CA ASN A 48 2.05 -3.14 -9.85
C ASN A 48 3.10 -4.20 -9.46
N THR A 49 3.98 -3.92 -8.50
CA THR A 49 4.92 -4.90 -7.96
C THR A 49 4.28 -5.68 -6.83
N ARG A 50 4.40 -7.02 -6.86
CA ARG A 50 3.95 -7.89 -5.76
C ARG A 50 4.97 -7.82 -4.63
N THR A 51 4.51 -7.57 -3.40
CA THR A 51 5.40 -7.50 -2.23
C THR A 51 5.02 -8.53 -1.18
N TRP A 52 5.97 -8.87 -0.32
CA TRP A 52 5.73 -9.80 0.79
C TRP A 52 4.76 -9.22 1.83
N ASN A 53 4.90 -7.92 2.15
CA ASN A 53 4.02 -7.24 3.09
C ASN A 53 2.57 -7.21 2.61
N ASN A 54 2.36 -7.14 1.29
CA ASN A 54 1.04 -7.29 0.66
C ASN A 54 0.64 -8.75 0.42
N ARG A 55 1.32 -9.73 1.05
CA ARG A 55 1.02 -11.17 0.94
C ARG A 55 1.01 -11.68 -0.51
N GLY A 56 1.87 -11.12 -1.34
CA GLY A 56 1.98 -11.47 -2.75
C GLY A 56 0.99 -10.75 -3.66
N TYR A 57 0.16 -9.85 -3.16
CA TYR A 57 -0.64 -8.93 -3.99
C TYR A 57 0.15 -7.68 -4.35
N THR A 58 -0.24 -7.03 -5.45
CA THR A 58 0.21 -5.67 -5.77
C THR A 58 -0.62 -4.64 -4.99
N ALA A 59 -0.12 -3.42 -4.82
CA ALA A 59 -0.90 -2.37 -4.14
C ALA A 59 -2.21 -2.06 -4.89
N ASN A 60 -2.20 -2.09 -6.23
CA ASN A 60 -3.40 -1.92 -7.05
C ASN A 60 -4.38 -3.09 -6.90
N GLU A 61 -3.91 -4.32 -6.73
CA GLU A 61 -4.79 -5.45 -6.44
C GLU A 61 -5.45 -5.29 -5.06
N MET A 62 -4.72 -4.75 -4.07
CA MET A 62 -5.27 -4.55 -2.73
C MET A 62 -6.41 -3.52 -2.69
N SER A 63 -6.34 -2.45 -3.50
CA SER A 63 -7.42 -1.46 -3.54
C SER A 63 -8.74 -2.05 -4.05
N GLY A 64 -8.68 -3.01 -4.97
CA GLY A 64 -9.85 -3.71 -5.50
C GLY A 64 -10.41 -4.83 -4.59
N LEU A 65 -9.71 -5.21 -3.52
CA LEU A 65 -10.19 -6.24 -2.58
C LEU A 65 -11.22 -5.71 -1.58
N PHE A 66 -11.21 -4.40 -1.33
CA PHE A 66 -12.23 -3.72 -0.54
C PHE A 66 -13.35 -3.29 -1.49
N GLY A 67 -14.55 -3.87 -1.35
CA GLY A 67 -15.68 -3.51 -2.20
C GLY A 67 -16.03 -2.03 -2.08
N GLU A 68 -16.68 -1.45 -3.10
CA GLU A 68 -17.10 -0.04 -3.12
C GLU A 68 -17.93 0.37 -1.88
N ASP A 69 -18.58 -0.61 -1.23
CA ASP A 69 -19.36 -0.44 -0.01
C ASP A 69 -18.52 -0.30 1.27
N THR A 70 -17.18 -0.36 1.20
CA THR A 70 -16.33 -0.08 2.36
C THR A 70 -16.31 1.43 2.65
N PRO A 71 -16.73 1.87 3.86
CA PRO A 71 -16.70 3.29 4.20
C PRO A 71 -15.25 3.78 4.15
N LEU A 72 -14.99 4.73 3.24
CA LEU A 72 -13.67 5.34 3.12
C LEU A 72 -13.45 6.25 4.33
N ILE A 73 -12.20 6.36 4.80
CA ILE A 73 -11.82 7.22 5.94
C ILE A 73 -12.32 8.66 5.77
N LYS A 74 -12.39 9.14 4.51
CA LYS A 74 -12.91 10.47 4.15
C LYS A 74 -14.40 10.68 4.49
N ASP A 75 -15.17 9.60 4.65
CA ASP A 75 -16.60 9.62 4.92
C ASP A 75 -16.90 9.50 6.43
N MET A 76 -15.87 9.38 7.28
CA MET A 76 -15.99 9.24 8.73
C MET A 76 -15.71 10.60 9.42
N PRO A 77 -16.53 11.02 10.41
CA PRO A 77 -16.22 12.21 11.19
C PRO A 77 -14.89 12.02 11.94
N ILE A 78 -14.01 13.02 11.86
CA ILE A 78 -12.64 12.98 12.42
C ILE A 78 -12.65 12.64 13.92
N GLU A 79 -13.70 13.06 14.63
CA GLU A 79 -13.91 12.80 16.06
C GLU A 79 -14.09 11.31 16.41
N GLN A 80 -14.43 10.45 15.45
CA GLN A 80 -14.63 9.00 15.65
C GLN A 80 -13.47 8.16 15.09
N LEU A 81 -12.46 8.81 14.50
CA LEU A 81 -11.38 8.14 13.77
C LEU A 81 -10.43 7.37 14.72
N ASP A 82 -10.23 7.89 15.92
CA ASP A 82 -9.36 7.27 16.93
C ASP A 82 -9.89 5.90 17.40
N ASP A 83 -11.19 5.80 17.63
CA ASP A 83 -11.84 4.53 18.04
C ASP A 83 -11.94 3.53 16.87
N ALA A 84 -12.09 3.98 15.63
CA ALA A 84 -12.20 3.08 14.47
C ALA A 84 -10.85 2.50 14.03
N ILE A 85 -9.77 3.28 14.09
CA ILE A 85 -8.42 2.86 13.66
C ILE A 85 -7.68 2.10 14.77
N PHE A 86 -7.83 2.50 16.04
CA PHE A 86 -7.00 1.97 17.13
C PHE A 86 -7.70 0.95 18.04
N LYS A 87 -9.01 0.78 17.94
CA LYS A 87 -9.72 -0.20 18.79
C LYS A 87 -9.51 -1.60 18.23
N LYS A 88 -8.41 -2.21 18.64
CA LYS A 88 -8.12 -3.63 18.44
C LYS A 88 -9.34 -4.42 18.91
N VAL A 89 -10.08 -4.99 17.96
CA VAL A 89 -11.24 -5.85 18.25
C VAL A 89 -10.75 -7.05 19.04
N GLY A 90 -11.23 -7.21 20.27
CA GLY A 90 -10.90 -8.35 21.11
C GLY A 90 -11.45 -9.64 20.49
N ARG A 91 -10.72 -10.76 20.63
CA ARG A 91 -11.13 -12.07 20.09
C ARG A 91 -12.58 -12.46 20.47
N ASN A 92 -13.05 -12.04 21.63
CA ASN A 92 -14.39 -12.39 22.14
C ASN A 92 -15.48 -11.35 21.82
N ASP A 93 -15.12 -10.18 21.28
CA ASP A 93 -16.05 -9.10 20.98
C ASP A 93 -16.94 -9.46 19.78
N PRO A 94 -18.10 -8.81 19.61
CA PRO A 94 -18.91 -8.93 18.40
C PRO A 94 -18.08 -8.61 17.15
N CYS A 95 -18.26 -9.40 16.10
CA CYS A 95 -17.50 -9.26 14.87
C CYS A 95 -17.95 -8.00 14.09
N PRO A 96 -17.01 -7.14 13.64
CA PRO A 96 -17.35 -5.88 12.98
C PRO A 96 -18.01 -6.06 11.60
N CYS A 97 -18.01 -7.26 11.02
CA CYS A 97 -18.71 -7.56 9.76
C CYS A 97 -20.24 -7.69 9.89
N GLY A 98 -20.81 -7.37 11.05
CA GLY A 98 -22.27 -7.41 11.28
C GLY A 98 -22.88 -8.81 11.42
N SER A 99 -22.08 -9.87 11.51
CA SER A 99 -22.59 -11.26 11.55
C SER A 99 -23.23 -11.68 12.89
N GLY A 100 -23.12 -10.84 13.92
CA GLY A 100 -23.55 -11.16 15.28
C GLY A 100 -22.71 -12.22 16.00
N LYS A 101 -21.67 -12.78 15.35
CA LYS A 101 -20.77 -13.79 15.93
C LYS A 101 -19.61 -13.11 16.68
N LYS A 102 -18.98 -13.82 17.62
CA LYS A 102 -17.70 -13.37 18.23
C LYS A 102 -16.61 -13.28 17.16
N TYR A 103 -15.72 -12.30 17.24
CA TYR A 103 -14.65 -12.06 16.26
C TYR A 103 -13.80 -13.32 16.00
N LYS A 104 -13.44 -14.07 17.06
CA LYS A 104 -12.71 -15.36 16.99
C LYS A 104 -13.42 -16.47 16.21
N LYS A 105 -14.72 -16.35 15.98
CA LYS A 105 -15.56 -17.33 15.28
C LYS A 105 -16.02 -16.81 13.91
N CYS A 106 -15.46 -15.71 13.44
CA CYS A 106 -15.87 -15.06 12.19
C CYS A 106 -14.66 -14.55 11.40
N CYS A 107 -14.27 -13.27 11.57
CA CYS A 107 -13.23 -12.65 10.75
C CYS A 107 -11.80 -12.79 11.29
N SER A 108 -11.63 -13.24 12.54
CA SER A 108 -10.31 -13.60 13.09
C SER A 108 -9.89 -14.95 12.51
N ARG A 109 -9.32 -14.94 11.30
CA ARG A 109 -8.54 -16.09 10.80
C ARG A 109 -7.27 -16.25 11.63
#